data_AF-A0A9W5WV14-F1
#
_entry.id   AF-A0A9W5WV14-F1
#
_cell.length_a   1.000
_cell.length_b   1.000
_cell.length_c   1.000
_cell.angle_alpha   90.00
_cell.angle_beta   90.00
_cell.angle_gamma   90.00
#
_symmetry.space_group_name_H-M   'P 1'
#
loop_
_entity.id
_entity.type
_entity.pdbx_description
1 polymer ?
#
loop_
_entity_poly.entity_id
_entity_poly.type
_entity_poly.pdbx_seq_one_letter_code
_entity_poly.pdbx_strand_id
1 'polypeptide(L)'
;MEPINTAAKTKPLEIVARLLMYQAGPTELLDFEKCAYAEDTLKIKPSEHEDDSASDTTEENKCTYIVQNGRKLHVIAYRHVLMGYLERYPFAMVLAKLIWSDKGCYLCSPDVERSQEVPYDCYRVINSHLYRRAFGCRASSRRVAYALKEGDRILLGRATLLVRHLARKPANSLSHIHAFMSSEGQDAMAATTTQNEIEQQTDDCVKYAVRNTGSCVRGSSTVSTTVEQDKADTSTSLCDVDDIKPAENDMKIDEGGTNQTASANVENEIKCCRICLEDETSGPLVVPCKCKGSMKYVHLACVRTWVQGRLKIRDDEGRMHRTYFLQNLTCELCNVPYPPYVDVQSVWTEFLGIEEPSPPYAVLEPEHSAHAGLHIASLSTTPVNIGRSGDSGIILQDISVSRVHATMHYCEGEFVIEDRNSKFGTILHIGSDFRIPVERGEPIAIKIGTDVLCIEAKPERMSLRSLCCFGYNPNTVRVVV
;
A
#
# COMPACT_ATOMS: atom_id res chain seq x y z
N MET A 1 -23.94 34.46 -16.73
CA MET A 1 -22.56 33.99 -16.51
C MET A 1 -21.77 35.17 -16.01
N GLU A 2 -21.71 35.37 -14.70
CA GLU A 2 -20.81 36.34 -14.09
C GLU A 2 -19.43 35.68 -13.90
N PRO A 3 -18.32 36.40 -14.13
CA PRO A 3 -16.99 35.81 -14.04
C PRO A 3 -16.68 35.45 -12.59
N ILE A 4 -16.32 34.18 -12.39
CA ILE A 4 -15.83 33.66 -11.12
C ILE A 4 -14.61 34.49 -10.70
N ASN A 5 -14.77 35.12 -9.56
CA ASN A 5 -13.89 36.04 -8.86
C ASN A 5 -12.43 35.53 -8.77
N THR A 6 -11.61 35.86 -9.77
CA THR A 6 -10.15 35.63 -9.78
C THR A 6 -9.41 36.53 -8.79
N ALA A 7 -10.06 37.54 -8.21
CA ALA A 7 -9.46 38.47 -7.25
C ALA A 7 -9.32 37.90 -5.81
N ALA A 8 -9.92 36.73 -5.51
CA ALA A 8 -9.77 36.10 -4.19
C ALA A 8 -8.40 35.40 -4.00
N LYS A 9 -7.68 35.09 -5.09
CA LYS A 9 -6.39 34.37 -5.04
C LYS A 9 -5.17 35.28 -4.81
N THR A 10 -5.34 36.61 -4.84
CA THR A 10 -4.22 37.57 -4.84
C THR A 10 -3.97 38.29 -3.51
N LYS A 11 -4.76 38.04 -2.46
CA LYS A 11 -4.49 38.64 -1.15
C LYS A 11 -3.34 37.94 -0.42
N PRO A 12 -2.39 38.68 0.18
CA PRO A 12 -1.26 38.10 0.89
C PRO A 12 -1.73 37.11 1.98
N LEU A 13 -1.13 35.93 1.97
CA LEU A 13 -1.34 34.91 3.00
C LEU A 13 -0.50 35.27 4.21
N GLU A 14 -1.13 35.44 5.38
CA GLU A 14 -0.41 35.45 6.66
C GLU A 14 -0.27 34.00 7.10
N ILE A 15 0.91 33.42 6.89
CA ILE A 15 1.21 32.04 7.25
C ILE A 15 1.77 32.01 8.67
N VAL A 16 1.33 31.03 9.44
CA VAL A 16 1.81 30.73 10.79
C VAL A 16 2.52 29.38 10.75
N ALA A 17 3.82 29.38 11.03
CA ALA A 17 4.59 28.16 11.22
C ALA A 17 4.73 27.85 12.71
N ARG A 18 4.47 26.61 13.11
CA ARG A 18 4.65 26.09 14.47
C ARG A 18 5.48 24.81 14.44
N LEU A 19 6.50 24.73 15.28
CA LEU A 19 7.29 23.50 15.44
C LEU A 19 6.92 22.85 16.77
N LEU A 20 6.67 21.55 16.74
CA LEU A 20 6.60 20.71 17.93
C LEU A 20 7.82 19.79 17.93
N MET A 21 8.72 19.97 18.90
CA MET A 21 9.89 19.13 19.04
C MET A 21 9.54 17.91 19.89
N TYR A 22 9.59 16.73 19.27
CA TYR A 22 9.24 15.50 19.98
C TYR A 22 10.51 14.82 20.48
N GLN A 23 10.60 14.60 21.79
CA GLN A 23 11.61 13.68 22.31
C GLN A 23 11.11 12.25 22.07
N ALA A 24 11.74 11.54 21.14
CA ALA A 24 11.45 10.13 20.92
C ALA A 24 11.54 9.38 22.25
N GLY A 25 10.41 8.81 22.67
CA GLY A 25 10.41 7.76 23.69
C GLY A 25 11.07 6.49 23.15
N PRO A 26 11.19 5.44 23.97
CA PRO A 26 11.83 4.17 23.59
C PRO A 26 11.15 3.45 22.41
N THR A 27 9.96 3.90 22.00
CA THR A 27 9.14 3.28 20.96
C THR A 27 9.18 4.00 19.61
N GLU A 28 9.86 5.15 19.49
CA GLU A 28 9.89 6.03 18.29
C GLU A 28 8.53 6.53 17.75
N LEU A 29 7.42 6.10 18.36
CA LEU A 29 6.06 6.53 18.05
C LEU A 29 5.78 7.96 18.53
N LEU A 30 5.04 8.70 17.70
CA LEU A 30 4.50 10.01 18.05
C LEU A 30 3.30 9.87 19.00
N ASP A 31 3.52 9.99 20.30
CA ASP A 31 2.43 10.05 21.30
C ASP A 31 2.02 11.50 21.56
N PHE A 32 0.93 11.94 20.92
CA PHE A 32 0.40 13.30 21.07
C PHE A 32 -0.26 13.56 22.43
N GLU A 33 -0.43 12.53 23.27
CA GLU A 33 -0.97 12.72 24.63
C GLU A 33 0.11 13.18 25.61
N LYS A 34 1.36 12.77 25.38
CA LYS A 34 2.54 13.10 26.20
C LYS A 34 3.37 14.16 25.47
N CYS A 35 2.87 15.39 25.41
CA CYS A 35 3.57 16.47 24.71
C CYS A 35 5.00 16.63 25.24
N ALA A 36 5.98 16.55 24.32
CA ALA A 36 7.34 16.99 24.54
C ALA A 36 7.55 18.39 23.92
N TYR A 37 8.57 19.07 24.42
CA TYR A 37 8.73 20.52 24.59
C TYR A 37 8.75 21.43 23.34
N ALA A 38 8.52 22.73 23.62
CA ALA A 38 8.76 23.92 22.80
C ALA A 38 7.87 24.12 21.56
N GLU A 39 7.06 25.19 21.59
CA GLU A 39 6.35 25.76 20.46
C GLU A 39 7.00 27.10 20.11
N ASP A 40 7.35 27.30 18.85
CA ASP A 40 7.73 28.61 18.31
C ASP A 40 6.78 28.97 17.17
N THR A 41 6.38 30.23 17.08
CA THR A 41 5.35 30.69 16.14
C THR A 41 5.86 31.85 15.30
N LEU A 42 5.87 31.69 13.98
CA LEU A 42 6.33 32.74 13.06
C LEU A 42 5.27 33.13 12.06
N LYS A 43 5.14 34.46 11.85
CA LYS A 43 4.27 35.03 10.81
C LYS A 43 5.08 35.30 9.56
N ILE A 44 4.66 34.71 8.45
CA ILE A 44 5.32 34.85 7.15
C ILE A 44 4.39 35.63 6.22
N LYS A 45 4.91 36.71 5.63
CA LYS A 45 4.26 37.48 4.58
C LYS A 45 5.02 37.27 3.27
N PRO A 46 4.37 37.39 2.09
CA PRO A 46 5.10 37.48 0.83
C PRO A 46 6.14 38.60 0.91
N SER A 47 7.32 38.44 0.32
CA SER A 47 8.29 39.53 0.25
C SER A 47 7.66 40.69 -0.54
N GLU A 48 7.39 41.81 0.13
CA GLU A 48 7.10 43.07 -0.54
C GLU A 48 8.39 43.49 -1.23
N HIS A 49 8.40 43.66 -2.55
CA HIS A 49 9.39 44.52 -3.17
C HIS A 49 8.75 45.47 -4.17
N GLU A 50 9.17 46.71 -3.94
CA GLU A 50 8.93 47.96 -4.63
C GLU A 50 9.24 47.82 -6.13
N ASP A 51 8.50 48.61 -6.90
CA ASP A 51 8.78 48.91 -8.31
C ASP A 51 10.28 49.20 -8.52
N ASP A 52 10.92 48.50 -9.45
CA ASP A 52 11.53 49.11 -10.64
C ASP A 52 12.50 48.15 -11.36
N SER A 53 12.25 48.02 -12.67
CA SER A 53 13.19 47.74 -13.75
C SER A 53 14.50 46.99 -13.45
N ALA A 54 14.55 45.67 -13.74
CA ALA A 54 15.61 45.02 -14.52
C ALA A 54 15.45 43.50 -14.54
N SER A 55 15.53 42.94 -15.76
CA SER A 55 15.97 41.59 -16.13
C SER A 55 15.52 40.38 -15.30
N ASP A 56 14.70 39.55 -15.94
CA ASP A 56 14.83 38.08 -15.95
C ASP A 56 15.10 37.43 -14.57
N THR A 57 14.20 37.66 -13.62
CA THR A 57 14.22 36.95 -12.33
C THR A 57 13.39 35.68 -12.46
N THR A 58 14.06 34.55 -12.62
CA THR A 58 13.48 33.21 -12.55
C THR A 58 12.67 33.03 -11.25
N GLU A 59 11.60 32.23 -11.30
CA GLU A 59 10.74 31.93 -10.13
C GLU A 59 11.51 31.45 -8.88
N GLU A 60 12.75 30.99 -9.06
CA GLU A 60 13.68 30.60 -8.00
C GLU A 60 13.97 31.71 -6.97
N ASN A 61 13.78 32.98 -7.32
CA ASN A 61 14.10 34.12 -6.44
C ASN A 61 12.99 34.52 -5.45
N LYS A 62 11.78 33.94 -5.48
CA LYS A 62 10.69 34.26 -4.51
C LYS A 62 10.43 33.10 -3.54
N CYS A 63 11.49 32.61 -2.92
CA CYS A 63 11.42 31.55 -1.94
C CYS A 63 11.78 32.02 -0.53
N THR A 64 11.09 31.45 0.45
CA THR A 64 11.38 31.66 1.88
C THR A 64 11.58 30.31 2.55
N TYR A 65 12.60 30.20 3.39
CA TYR A 65 12.99 28.97 4.05
C TYR A 65 12.61 29.01 5.52
N ILE A 66 12.06 27.91 6.00
CA ILE A 66 11.76 27.69 7.42
C ILE A 66 12.91 26.88 7.99
N VAL A 67 13.66 27.49 8.90
CA VAL A 67 14.90 26.94 9.44
C VAL A 67 14.77 26.77 10.94
N GLN A 68 15.10 25.59 11.45
CA GLN A 68 15.22 25.33 12.87
C GLN A 68 16.66 25.57 13.32
N ASN A 69 16.85 26.36 14.37
CA ASN A 69 18.12 26.52 15.04
C ASN A 69 17.92 26.34 16.55
N GLY A 70 18.31 25.16 17.05
CA GLY A 70 18.00 24.73 18.41
C GLY A 70 16.49 24.61 18.63
N ARG A 71 15.95 25.44 19.53
CA ARG A 71 14.51 25.46 19.89
C ARG A 71 13.73 26.59 19.22
N LYS A 72 14.34 27.29 18.26
CA LYS A 72 13.72 28.42 17.58
C LYS A 72 13.55 28.12 16.10
N LEU A 73 12.46 28.62 15.55
CA LEU A 73 12.26 28.73 14.13
C LEU A 73 12.82 30.07 13.64
N HIS A 74 13.28 30.08 12.40
CA HIS A 74 13.72 31.25 11.66
C HIS A 74 13.11 31.21 10.26
N VAL A 75 12.83 32.39 9.73
CA VAL A 75 12.31 32.57 8.37
C VAL A 75 13.38 33.34 7.61
N ILE A 76 13.94 32.73 6.58
CA ILE A 76 15.05 33.31 5.81
C ILE A 76 14.59 33.44 4.36
N ALA A 77 14.57 34.66 3.86
CA ALA A 77 14.27 34.94 2.46
C ALA A 77 15.52 34.75 1.60
N TYR A 78 15.34 34.19 0.41
CA TYR A 78 16.37 33.96 -0.61
C TYR A 78 17.42 32.91 -0.23
N ARG A 79 17.85 32.15 -1.25
CA ARG A 79 18.83 31.07 -1.09
C ARG A 79 20.19 31.57 -0.64
N HIS A 80 20.68 32.69 -1.17
CA HIS A 80 22.02 33.20 -0.84
C HIS A 80 22.14 33.63 0.64
N VAL A 81 21.09 34.24 1.22
CA VAL A 81 21.06 34.60 2.65
C VAL A 81 21.01 33.34 3.51
N LEU A 82 20.24 32.34 3.09
CA LEU A 82 20.21 31.04 3.75
C LEU A 82 21.60 30.42 3.80
N MET A 83 22.32 30.34 2.68
CA MET A 83 23.67 29.75 2.65
C MET A 83 24.61 30.43 3.66
N GLY A 84 24.65 31.77 3.70
CA GLY A 84 25.44 32.50 4.69
C GLY A 84 25.00 32.28 6.14
N TYR A 85 23.70 32.06 6.40
CA TYR A 85 23.21 31.68 7.72
C TYR A 85 23.67 30.27 8.10
N LEU A 86 23.60 29.31 7.18
CA LEU A 86 23.99 27.92 7.43
C LEU A 86 25.51 27.77 7.66
N GLU A 87 26.34 28.59 6.99
CA GLU A 87 27.78 28.68 7.26
C GLU A 87 28.07 29.14 8.69
N ARG A 88 27.27 30.09 9.21
CA ARG A 88 27.41 30.62 10.57
C ARG A 88 26.85 29.69 11.64
N TYR A 89 25.81 28.93 11.30
CA TYR A 89 25.08 28.03 12.21
C TYR A 89 25.04 26.61 11.63
N PRO A 90 26.13 25.83 11.75
CA PRO A 90 26.26 24.53 11.09
C PRO A 90 25.23 23.50 11.54
N PHE A 91 24.66 23.66 12.75
CA PHE A 91 23.63 22.78 13.31
C PHE A 91 22.19 23.23 12.99
N ALA A 92 22.01 24.32 12.23
CA ALA A 92 20.69 24.74 11.80
C ALA A 92 20.16 23.79 10.72
N MET A 93 18.89 23.43 10.79
CA MET A 93 18.23 22.50 9.87
C MET A 93 17.18 23.23 9.04
N VAL A 94 17.19 23.02 7.71
CA VAL A 94 16.16 23.57 6.83
C VAL A 94 15.00 22.60 6.83
N LEU A 95 13.85 23.00 7.37
CA LEU A 95 12.69 22.13 7.50
C LEU A 95 11.81 22.13 6.25
N ALA A 96 11.62 23.30 5.64
CA ALA A 96 10.79 23.42 4.44
C ALA A 96 11.08 24.71 3.67
N LYS A 97 10.65 24.73 2.42
CA LYS A 97 10.68 25.90 1.52
C LYS A 97 9.25 26.32 1.20
N LEU A 98 8.95 27.62 1.29
CA LEU A 98 7.72 28.21 0.80
C LEU A 98 8.00 28.93 -0.53
N ILE A 99 7.15 28.67 -1.52
CA ILE A 99 7.21 29.29 -2.85
C ILE A 99 5.89 30.02 -3.12
N TRP A 100 5.97 31.27 -3.54
CA TRP A 100 4.82 32.07 -3.95
C TRP A 100 4.81 32.24 -5.46
N SER A 101 3.68 31.88 -6.07
CA SER A 101 3.41 32.01 -7.50
C SER A 101 2.06 32.70 -7.73
N ASP A 102 1.75 32.98 -8.98
CA ASP A 102 0.42 33.43 -9.42
C ASP A 102 -0.72 32.48 -9.02
N LYS A 103 -0.42 31.18 -8.95
CA LYS A 103 -1.36 30.12 -8.58
C LYS A 103 -1.58 29.97 -7.07
N GLY A 104 -0.74 30.59 -6.25
CA GLY A 104 -0.81 30.54 -4.79
C GLY A 104 0.53 30.27 -4.11
N CYS A 105 0.45 29.93 -2.82
CA CYS A 105 1.60 29.56 -2.01
C CYS A 105 1.69 28.04 -1.86
N TYR A 106 2.90 27.51 -1.97
CA TYR A 106 3.20 26.09 -1.86
C TYR A 106 4.27 25.84 -0.80
N LEU A 107 4.05 24.84 0.04
CA LEU A 107 5.03 24.28 0.95
C LEU A 107 5.74 23.12 0.25
N CYS A 108 7.06 23.23 0.15
CA CYS A 108 7.90 22.33 -0.61
C CYS A 108 9.01 21.75 0.27
N SER A 109 9.55 20.63 -0.20
CA SER A 109 10.83 20.06 0.24
C SER A 109 11.94 21.14 0.23
N PRO A 110 12.87 21.12 1.19
CA PRO A 110 14.09 21.90 1.11
C PRO A 110 14.91 21.52 -0.12
N ASP A 111 15.40 22.50 -0.88
CA ASP A 111 16.27 22.30 -2.05
C ASP A 111 17.76 22.54 -1.71
N VAL A 112 18.13 22.34 -0.45
CA VAL A 112 19.48 22.52 0.06
C VAL A 112 19.99 21.18 0.54
N GLU A 113 20.82 20.55 -0.27
CA GLU A 113 21.53 19.33 0.11
C GLU A 113 22.82 19.70 0.84
N ARG A 114 23.01 19.16 2.05
CA ARG A 114 24.31 19.20 2.73
C ARG A 114 24.94 17.81 2.73
N SER A 115 26.23 17.76 2.45
CA SER A 115 27.05 16.55 2.43
C SER A 115 27.18 15.82 3.79
N GLN A 116 26.64 16.39 4.88
CA GLN A 116 26.64 15.79 6.23
C GLN A 116 25.22 15.54 6.80
N GLU A 117 24.15 15.92 6.09
CA GLU A 117 22.78 15.71 6.58
C GLU A 117 22.26 14.34 6.15
N VAL A 118 21.78 13.55 7.10
CA VAL A 118 21.00 12.35 6.80
C VAL A 118 19.67 12.81 6.24
N PRO A 119 19.28 12.44 5.01
CA PRO A 119 17.97 12.82 4.47
C PRO A 119 16.89 12.24 5.39
N TYR A 120 16.02 13.10 5.92
CA TYR A 120 14.89 12.68 6.72
C TYR A 120 13.71 12.37 5.81
N ASP A 121 13.17 11.17 5.91
CA ASP A 121 11.87 10.87 5.33
C ASP A 121 10.84 11.83 5.94
N CYS A 122 10.09 12.49 5.06
CA CYS A 122 9.02 13.39 5.45
C CYS A 122 7.69 12.64 5.41
N TYR A 123 6.84 12.93 6.39
CA TYR A 123 5.54 12.31 6.46
C TYR A 123 4.43 13.33 6.70
N ARG A 124 3.38 13.27 5.90
CA ARG A 124 2.18 14.08 6.07
C ARG A 124 1.30 13.50 7.17
N VAL A 125 0.99 14.28 8.19
CA VAL A 125 0.08 13.85 9.26
C VAL A 125 -1.34 14.26 8.94
N ILE A 126 -2.30 13.33 9.02
CA ILE A 126 -3.73 13.60 8.73
C ILE A 126 -4.63 13.47 9.97
N ASN A 127 -4.03 13.23 11.13
CA ASN A 127 -4.75 13.18 12.40
C ASN A 127 -5.25 14.58 12.81
N SER A 128 -6.57 14.79 12.76
CA SER A 128 -7.18 16.09 13.09
C SER A 128 -7.12 16.46 14.59
N HIS A 129 -6.96 15.47 15.48
CA HIS A 129 -6.86 15.68 16.91
C HIS A 129 -5.49 16.30 17.28
N LEU A 130 -4.43 15.91 16.56
CA LEU A 130 -3.08 16.48 16.67
C LEU A 130 -3.11 18.01 16.50
N TYR A 131 -3.70 18.51 15.41
CA TYR A 131 -3.76 19.95 15.13
C TYR A 131 -4.40 20.75 16.25
N ARG A 132 -5.47 20.21 16.85
CA ARG A 132 -6.24 20.90 17.89
C ARG A 132 -5.51 20.90 19.23
N ARG A 133 -4.94 19.76 19.62
CA ARG A 133 -4.34 19.59 20.94
C ARG A 133 -2.92 20.15 21.01
N ALA A 134 -2.08 19.85 20.01
CA ALA A 134 -0.66 20.19 20.05
C ALA A 134 -0.39 21.65 19.68
N PHE A 135 -1.16 22.21 18.74
CA PHE A 135 -0.88 23.53 18.17
C PHE A 135 -1.93 24.59 18.52
N GLY A 136 -2.98 24.22 19.27
CA GLY A 136 -4.08 25.13 19.61
C GLY A 136 -4.75 25.76 18.39
N CYS A 137 -4.58 25.18 17.20
CA CYS A 137 -5.12 25.75 15.97
C CYS A 137 -6.64 25.83 16.09
N ARG A 138 -7.25 26.90 15.57
CA ARG A 138 -8.68 26.95 15.26
C ARG A 138 -8.96 26.12 14.01
N ALA A 139 -8.42 24.89 13.98
CA ALA A 139 -8.63 23.97 12.90
C ALA A 139 -10.14 23.78 12.73
N SER A 140 -10.58 23.82 11.48
CA SER A 140 -11.95 23.51 11.09
C SER A 140 -12.46 22.30 11.89
N SER A 141 -13.73 22.31 12.32
CA SER A 141 -14.34 21.16 12.99
C SER A 141 -14.39 19.90 12.11
N ARG A 142 -14.02 20.04 10.83
CA ARG A 142 -13.95 18.99 9.81
C ARG A 142 -12.74 18.09 10.01
N ARG A 143 -12.92 16.78 9.82
CA ARG A 143 -11.82 15.82 9.75
C ARG A 143 -11.00 16.09 8.49
N VAL A 144 -9.68 15.99 8.64
CA VAL A 144 -8.76 16.01 7.50
C VAL A 144 -8.74 14.63 6.91
N ALA A 145 -9.06 14.54 5.64
CA ALA A 145 -9.04 13.32 4.86
C ALA A 145 -8.01 13.47 3.75
N TYR A 146 -7.46 12.36 3.29
CA TYR A 146 -6.44 12.37 2.24
C TYR A 146 -6.82 11.44 1.11
N ALA A 147 -6.73 11.94 -0.13
CA ALA A 147 -6.95 11.17 -1.33
C ALA A 147 -5.74 10.28 -1.61
N LEU A 148 -5.93 8.97 -1.41
CA LEU A 148 -4.92 7.95 -1.65
C LEU A 148 -4.60 7.82 -3.14
N LYS A 149 -3.32 7.58 -3.41
CA LYS A 149 -2.75 7.25 -4.71
C LYS A 149 -2.03 5.91 -4.61
N GLU A 150 -1.90 5.22 -5.74
CA GLU A 150 -1.07 4.01 -5.82
C GLU A 150 0.38 4.38 -5.52
N GLY A 151 1.05 3.57 -4.69
CA GLY A 151 2.40 3.85 -4.18
C GLY A 151 2.45 4.55 -2.83
N ASP A 152 1.33 5.12 -2.34
CA ASP A 152 1.30 5.75 -1.02
C ASP A 152 1.56 4.74 0.09
N ARG A 153 2.34 5.13 1.11
CA ARG A 153 2.54 4.35 2.33
C ARG A 153 1.83 4.98 3.51
N ILE A 154 0.95 4.22 4.12
CA ILE A 154 0.09 4.63 5.23
C ILE A 154 0.65 4.01 6.52
N LEU A 155 1.17 4.86 7.41
CA LEU A 155 1.69 4.47 8.72
C LEU A 155 0.58 4.64 9.77
N LEU A 156 0.34 3.56 10.52
CA LEU A 156 -0.68 3.44 11.55
C LEU A 156 0.00 2.88 12.81
N GLY A 157 0.63 3.75 13.60
CA GLY A 157 1.56 3.29 14.63
C GLY A 157 2.82 2.68 13.99
N ARG A 158 3.17 1.43 14.33
CA ARG A 158 4.30 0.68 13.74
C ARG A 158 3.93 -0.14 12.51
N ALA A 159 2.64 -0.24 12.19
CA ALA A 159 2.20 -0.93 11.00
C ALA A 159 2.23 0.03 9.80
N THR A 160 2.73 -0.46 8.67
CA THR A 160 2.73 0.27 7.40
C THR A 160 1.91 -0.50 6.38
N LEU A 161 1.02 0.19 5.67
CA LEU A 161 0.27 -0.32 4.53
C LEU A 161 0.68 0.41 3.27
N LEU A 162 1.18 -0.30 2.26
CA LEU A 162 1.44 0.20 0.92
C LEU A 162 0.18 0.08 0.06
N VAL A 163 -0.23 1.16 -0.60
CA VAL A 163 -1.34 1.15 -1.55
C VAL A 163 -0.86 0.56 -2.89
N ARG A 164 -1.09 -0.73 -3.10
CA ARG A 164 -0.68 -1.42 -4.34
C ARG A 164 -1.59 -1.11 -5.52
N HIS A 165 -2.91 -1.08 -5.29
CA HIS A 165 -3.88 -0.86 -6.36
C HIS A 165 -5.17 -0.21 -5.88
N LEU A 166 -5.75 0.66 -6.70
CA LEU A 166 -7.01 1.37 -6.46
C LEU A 166 -7.96 1.22 -7.66
N ALA A 167 -8.82 0.20 -7.61
CA ALA A 167 -9.73 -0.14 -8.70
C ALA A 167 -11.03 0.66 -8.65
N ARG A 168 -11.25 1.58 -9.60
CA ARG A 168 -12.48 2.41 -9.68
C ARG A 168 -13.60 1.80 -10.52
N LYS A 169 -13.25 0.90 -11.43
CA LYS A 169 -14.13 0.23 -12.39
C LYS A 169 -13.70 -1.22 -12.52
N PRO A 170 -14.59 -2.14 -12.93
CA PRO A 170 -14.18 -3.51 -13.24
C PRO A 170 -13.21 -3.44 -14.42
N ALA A 171 -11.99 -3.95 -14.22
CA ALA A 171 -10.91 -3.78 -15.18
C ALA A 171 -10.06 -5.05 -15.25
N ASN A 172 -10.70 -6.17 -15.63
CA ASN A 172 -10.09 -7.49 -15.83
C ASN A 172 -9.61 -8.20 -14.55
N SER A 173 -9.46 -9.53 -14.65
CA SER A 173 -9.27 -10.48 -13.54
C SER A 173 -8.14 -10.19 -12.53
N LEU A 174 -8.30 -10.66 -11.28
CA LEU A 174 -7.36 -10.53 -10.15
C LEU A 174 -5.96 -11.13 -10.42
N SER A 175 -5.75 -11.88 -11.50
CA SER A 175 -4.41 -12.35 -11.92
C SER A 175 -3.37 -11.24 -12.07
N HIS A 176 -3.77 -10.02 -12.43
CA HIS A 176 -2.86 -8.88 -12.47
C HIS A 176 -2.33 -8.52 -11.07
N ILE A 177 -3.12 -8.75 -10.02
CA ILE A 177 -2.72 -8.50 -8.62
C ILE A 177 -1.76 -9.57 -8.10
N HIS A 178 -1.93 -10.82 -8.54
CA HIS A 178 -0.97 -11.89 -8.22
C HIS A 178 0.42 -11.63 -8.82
N ALA A 179 0.51 -10.89 -9.93
CA ALA A 179 1.79 -10.49 -10.50
C ALA A 179 2.58 -9.57 -9.55
N PHE A 180 1.93 -8.68 -8.79
CA PHE A 180 2.59 -7.84 -7.78
C PHE A 180 3.29 -8.68 -6.70
N MET A 181 2.73 -9.85 -6.36
CA MET A 181 3.29 -10.76 -5.36
C MET A 181 4.47 -11.59 -5.89
N SER A 182 4.67 -11.61 -7.21
CA SER A 182 5.66 -12.48 -7.88
C SER A 182 6.94 -11.73 -8.29
N SER A 183 6.90 -10.38 -8.41
CA SER A 183 8.01 -9.57 -8.92
C SER A 183 9.12 -9.27 -7.90
N GLU A 184 8.87 -9.36 -6.60
CA GLU A 184 9.87 -9.01 -5.57
C GLU A 184 10.87 -10.14 -5.24
N GLY A 185 10.71 -11.32 -5.86
CA GLY A 185 11.59 -12.47 -5.65
C GLY A 185 12.85 -12.52 -6.54
N GLN A 186 13.03 -11.60 -7.50
CA GLN A 186 14.12 -11.66 -8.47
C GLN A 186 15.21 -10.60 -8.28
N ASP A 187 14.90 -9.45 -7.66
CA ASP A 187 15.88 -8.38 -7.45
C ASP A 187 16.75 -8.56 -6.20
N ALA A 188 16.33 -9.41 -5.26
CA ALA A 188 17.08 -9.67 -4.02
C ALA A 188 18.26 -10.66 -4.18
N MET A 189 18.37 -11.38 -5.31
CA MET A 189 19.49 -12.31 -5.57
C MET A 189 20.56 -11.76 -6.52
N ALA A 190 20.34 -10.58 -7.11
CA ALA A 190 21.33 -9.95 -8.01
C ALA A 190 22.38 -9.10 -7.26
N ALA A 191 22.17 -8.80 -5.97
CA ALA A 191 23.00 -7.87 -5.20
C ALA A 191 24.06 -8.54 -4.28
N THR A 192 24.18 -9.88 -4.26
CA THR A 192 25.09 -10.57 -3.32
C THR A 192 26.10 -11.52 -3.98
N THR A 193 26.41 -11.35 -5.26
CA THR A 193 27.53 -12.10 -5.87
C THR A 193 28.28 -11.24 -6.86
N THR A 194 29.11 -10.34 -6.32
CA THR A 194 30.33 -9.90 -7.00
C THR A 194 31.50 -10.23 -6.08
N GLN A 195 32.55 -10.78 -6.69
CA GLN A 195 33.82 -11.27 -6.11
C GLN A 195 33.83 -12.76 -5.70
N ASN A 196 33.90 -13.66 -6.68
CA ASN A 196 35.16 -14.33 -7.02
C ASN A 196 34.98 -15.39 -8.13
N GLU A 197 35.99 -15.45 -9.00
CA GLU A 197 36.39 -16.56 -9.89
C GLU A 197 35.67 -16.77 -11.25
N ILE A 198 36.26 -16.11 -12.24
CA ILE A 198 36.68 -16.60 -13.58
C ILE A 198 37.13 -18.08 -13.45
N GLU A 199 36.67 -19.11 -14.18
CA GLU A 199 36.81 -19.46 -15.60
C GLU A 199 36.11 -20.85 -15.76
N GLN A 200 35.16 -21.14 -16.66
CA GLN A 200 35.33 -21.66 -18.03
C GLN A 200 33.96 -22.09 -18.59
N GLN A 201 33.65 -21.65 -19.82
CA GLN A 201 32.99 -22.35 -20.96
C GLN A 201 31.73 -23.23 -20.68
N THR A 202 30.58 -23.13 -21.37
CA THR A 202 30.22 -22.74 -22.76
C THR A 202 28.69 -22.75 -22.89
N ASP A 203 28.16 -21.91 -23.79
CA ASP A 203 26.91 -22.03 -24.61
C ASP A 203 25.56 -22.28 -23.88
N ASP A 204 24.43 -21.62 -24.12
CA ASP A 204 23.94 -20.99 -25.33
C ASP A 204 22.83 -19.96 -24.99
N CYS A 205 22.77 -18.89 -25.77
CA CYS A 205 21.83 -17.79 -25.66
C CYS A 205 20.60 -18.05 -26.53
N VAL A 206 19.38 -18.00 -25.96
CA VAL A 206 18.18 -17.68 -26.76
C VAL A 206 17.27 -16.72 -26.01
N LYS A 207 17.34 -15.46 -26.43
CA LYS A 207 16.36 -14.40 -26.19
C LYS A 207 15.02 -14.77 -26.82
N TYR A 208 13.91 -14.53 -26.13
CA TYR A 208 12.66 -14.14 -26.80
C TYR A 208 11.97 -13.00 -26.04
N ALA A 209 12.14 -11.81 -26.63
CA ALA A 209 11.19 -10.72 -26.47
C ALA A 209 9.93 -11.07 -27.24
N VAL A 210 8.74 -10.83 -26.67
CA VAL A 210 7.50 -10.85 -27.44
C VAL A 210 6.67 -9.60 -27.16
N ARG A 211 6.41 -8.91 -28.27
CA ARG A 211 5.60 -7.71 -28.42
C ARG A 211 4.12 -8.04 -28.23
N ASN A 212 3.43 -7.12 -27.56
CA ASN A 212 2.00 -7.12 -27.33
C ASN A 212 1.26 -6.61 -28.59
N THR A 213 0.34 -7.38 -29.14
CA THR A 213 -0.70 -6.90 -30.07
C THR A 213 -1.99 -7.67 -29.78
N GLY A 214 -3.02 -6.94 -29.33
CA GLY A 214 -4.31 -7.50 -28.98
C GLY A 214 -5.21 -7.80 -30.18
N SER A 215 -6.25 -8.59 -29.93
CA SER A 215 -7.57 -8.43 -30.55
C SER A 215 -8.59 -9.32 -29.84
N CYS A 216 -9.74 -8.73 -29.49
CA CYS A 216 -10.92 -9.38 -28.93
C CYS A 216 -11.58 -10.35 -29.92
N VAL A 217 -12.27 -11.39 -29.44
CA VAL A 217 -13.58 -11.82 -29.97
C VAL A 217 -14.41 -12.46 -28.83
N ARG A 218 -15.67 -12.02 -28.72
CA ARG A 218 -16.72 -12.52 -27.83
C ARG A 218 -17.32 -13.82 -28.37
N GLY A 219 -17.76 -14.71 -27.47
CA GLY A 219 -18.65 -15.81 -27.81
C GLY A 219 -19.40 -16.31 -26.57
N SER A 220 -20.64 -15.85 -26.41
CA SER A 220 -21.62 -16.40 -25.48
C SER A 220 -22.01 -17.83 -25.87
N SER A 221 -22.29 -18.69 -24.90
CA SER A 221 -23.42 -19.64 -24.99
C SER A 221 -23.79 -20.20 -23.61
N THR A 222 -25.03 -19.94 -23.27
CA THR A 222 -25.87 -20.47 -22.19
C THR A 222 -26.31 -21.90 -22.50
N VAL A 223 -26.31 -22.82 -21.53
CA VAL A 223 -27.29 -23.92 -21.43
C VAL A 223 -27.57 -24.24 -19.96
N SER A 224 -28.85 -24.33 -19.64
CA SER A 224 -29.43 -24.75 -18.36
C SER A 224 -30.16 -26.08 -18.55
N THR A 225 -30.14 -26.96 -17.55
CA THR A 225 -31.16 -27.99 -17.20
C THR A 225 -30.70 -28.65 -15.88
N THR A 226 -31.35 -28.47 -14.73
CA THR A 226 -32.54 -29.19 -14.16
C THR A 226 -32.44 -30.72 -14.18
N VAL A 227 -32.88 -31.55 -13.22
CA VAL A 227 -33.26 -31.62 -11.78
C VAL A 227 -33.33 -33.15 -11.47
N GLU A 228 -33.48 -33.55 -10.19
CA GLU A 228 -33.94 -34.85 -9.61
C GLU A 228 -32.83 -35.72 -8.98
N GLN A 229 -32.64 -35.79 -7.65
CA GLN A 229 -33.44 -36.35 -6.52
C GLN A 229 -33.56 -37.88 -6.48
N ASP A 230 -32.90 -38.50 -5.48
CA ASP A 230 -33.48 -39.38 -4.44
C ASP A 230 -32.34 -39.84 -3.48
N LYS A 231 -32.40 -39.56 -2.16
CA LYS A 231 -32.95 -40.37 -1.04
C LYS A 231 -32.30 -41.76 -0.91
N ALA A 232 -31.90 -42.28 0.25
CA ALA A 232 -31.89 -41.85 1.64
C ALA A 232 -31.04 -42.85 2.47
N ASP A 233 -30.75 -42.48 3.72
CA ASP A 233 -30.79 -43.36 4.91
C ASP A 233 -29.59 -44.28 5.30
N THR A 234 -28.85 -43.82 6.33
CA THR A 234 -28.94 -44.35 7.72
C THR A 234 -27.62 -44.74 8.43
N SER A 235 -27.38 -43.99 9.53
CA SER A 235 -26.83 -44.36 10.86
C SER A 235 -25.38 -44.85 11.08
N THR A 236 -24.62 -43.97 11.75
CA THR A 236 -24.11 -44.11 13.15
C THR A 236 -22.79 -44.85 13.46
N SER A 237 -22.04 -44.18 14.36
CA SER A 237 -20.96 -44.61 15.31
C SER A 237 -19.58 -44.93 14.72
N LEU A 238 -18.52 -44.16 15.06
CA LEU A 238 -17.70 -44.21 16.32
C LEU A 238 -17.10 -45.62 16.52
N CYS A 239 -15.81 -45.86 16.75
CA CYS A 239 -14.69 -45.08 17.25
C CYS A 239 -13.38 -45.91 17.09
N ASP A 240 -12.24 -45.20 17.05
CA ASP A 240 -10.91 -45.52 17.62
C ASP A 240 -10.13 -46.82 17.32
N VAL A 241 -8.81 -46.63 17.38
CA VAL A 241 -7.73 -47.49 17.91
C VAL A 241 -6.73 -48.11 16.90
N ASP A 242 -5.57 -47.43 16.86
CA ASP A 242 -4.17 -47.88 16.97
C ASP A 242 -3.43 -48.76 15.95
N ASP A 243 -2.26 -48.19 15.58
CA ASP A 243 -0.91 -48.75 15.57
C ASP A 243 -0.65 -50.20 15.16
N ILE A 244 0.10 -50.35 14.06
CA ILE A 244 0.97 -51.51 13.84
C ILE A 244 2.38 -51.02 13.50
N LYS A 245 3.32 -51.36 14.39
CA LYS A 245 4.78 -51.31 14.20
C LYS A 245 5.29 -52.51 13.38
N PRO A 246 6.49 -52.40 12.77
CA PRO A 246 6.96 -53.28 11.71
C PRO A 246 7.65 -54.55 12.24
N ALA A 247 7.70 -55.58 11.40
CA ALA A 247 8.53 -56.76 11.61
C ALA A 247 9.54 -56.90 10.46
N GLU A 248 10.79 -57.15 10.86
CA GLU A 248 11.99 -57.29 10.03
C GLU A 248 12.17 -58.72 9.47
N ASN A 249 12.86 -58.76 8.33
CA ASN A 249 13.81 -59.77 7.80
C ASN A 249 13.49 -61.28 7.84
N ASP A 250 13.62 -61.92 6.66
CA ASP A 250 14.71 -62.90 6.49
C ASP A 250 15.09 -63.19 5.03
N MET A 251 16.41 -63.36 4.82
CA MET A 251 17.11 -63.62 3.55
C MET A 251 16.94 -65.06 3.04
N LYS A 252 16.95 -65.25 1.70
CA LYS A 252 17.70 -66.35 1.05
C LYS A 252 18.24 -65.94 -0.34
N ILE A 253 19.48 -66.36 -0.58
CA ILE A 253 20.32 -66.19 -1.78
C ILE A 253 20.13 -67.41 -2.69
N ASP A 254 20.07 -67.20 -4.01
CA ASP A 254 20.59 -68.16 -5.00
C ASP A 254 21.07 -67.42 -6.26
N GLU A 255 22.21 -67.83 -6.80
CA GLU A 255 22.91 -67.26 -7.95
C GLU A 255 22.64 -68.08 -9.23
N GLY A 256 22.52 -67.43 -10.39
CA GLY A 256 22.80 -68.09 -11.67
C GLY A 256 22.07 -67.58 -12.92
N GLY A 257 22.72 -66.65 -13.64
CA GLY A 257 22.99 -66.83 -15.07
C GLY A 257 21.92 -66.57 -16.16
N THR A 258 22.15 -65.45 -16.87
CA THR A 258 22.05 -65.24 -18.34
C THR A 258 20.72 -64.91 -19.06
N ASN A 259 20.89 -63.89 -19.91
CA ASN A 259 20.23 -63.55 -21.18
C ASN A 259 18.95 -62.73 -21.19
N GLN A 260 19.18 -61.44 -21.46
CA GLN A 260 18.57 -60.67 -22.56
C GLN A 260 17.08 -60.91 -22.82
N THR A 261 16.28 -59.97 -22.35
CA THR A 261 15.32 -59.31 -23.24
C THR A 261 15.15 -57.90 -22.74
N ALA A 262 15.68 -56.94 -23.51
CA ALA A 262 15.35 -55.54 -23.41
C ALA A 262 13.88 -55.40 -23.83
N SER A 263 12.97 -55.69 -22.90
CA SER A 263 11.60 -55.24 -23.00
C SER A 263 11.63 -53.74 -22.74
N ALA A 264 11.46 -52.98 -23.82
CA ALA A 264 11.09 -51.59 -23.74
C ALA A 264 9.75 -51.50 -22.99
N ASN A 265 9.81 -51.51 -21.67
CA ASN A 265 8.78 -50.91 -20.85
C ASN A 265 8.86 -49.41 -21.17
N VAL A 266 8.11 -49.01 -22.19
CA VAL A 266 7.58 -47.65 -22.24
C VAL A 266 6.65 -47.57 -21.04
N GLU A 267 7.22 -47.32 -19.87
CA GLU A 267 6.47 -46.75 -18.76
C GLU A 267 5.97 -45.42 -19.28
N ASN A 268 4.79 -45.44 -19.92
CA ASN A 268 3.92 -44.29 -19.94
C ASN A 268 3.65 -44.02 -18.46
N GLU A 269 4.51 -43.23 -17.82
CA GLU A 269 4.25 -42.67 -16.50
C GLU A 269 2.87 -42.02 -16.59
N ILE A 270 1.87 -42.70 -16.03
CA ILE A 270 0.49 -42.25 -16.08
C ILE A 270 0.47 -40.93 -15.34
N LYS A 271 0.27 -39.84 -16.09
CA LYS A 271 0.11 -38.52 -15.50
C LYS A 271 -1.24 -38.50 -14.82
N CYS A 272 -1.24 -38.49 -13.51
CA CYS A 272 -2.44 -38.34 -12.70
C CYS A 272 -2.38 -37.02 -11.92
N CYS A 273 -3.56 -36.46 -11.64
CA CYS A 273 -3.71 -35.31 -10.78
C CYS A 273 -3.36 -35.69 -9.34
N ARG A 274 -2.43 -34.96 -8.72
CA ARG A 274 -2.05 -35.21 -7.32
C ARG A 274 -3.17 -35.01 -6.29
N ILE A 275 -4.30 -34.40 -6.66
CA ILE A 275 -5.42 -34.09 -5.77
C ILE A 275 -6.53 -35.15 -5.87
N CYS A 276 -7.06 -35.39 -7.07
CA CYS A 276 -8.15 -36.36 -7.26
C CYS A 276 -7.68 -37.75 -7.72
N LEU A 277 -6.40 -37.90 -8.08
CA LEU A 277 -5.78 -39.14 -8.58
C LEU A 277 -6.30 -39.61 -9.96
N GLU A 278 -7.09 -38.79 -10.65
CA GLU A 278 -7.59 -39.05 -12.01
C GLU A 278 -6.62 -38.54 -13.08
N ASP A 279 -6.75 -39.03 -14.31
CA ASP A 279 -5.87 -38.69 -15.45
C ASP A 279 -6.37 -37.46 -16.24
N GLU A 280 -5.81 -37.21 -17.43
CA GLU A 280 -6.17 -36.08 -18.29
C GLU A 280 -7.63 -36.11 -18.81
N THR A 281 -8.37 -37.21 -18.63
CA THR A 281 -9.78 -37.31 -19.08
C THR A 281 -10.72 -36.41 -18.26
N SER A 282 -10.41 -36.19 -16.98
CA SER A 282 -11.17 -35.32 -16.08
C SER A 282 -10.84 -33.83 -16.23
N GLY A 283 -9.93 -33.48 -17.13
CA GLY A 283 -9.57 -32.10 -17.44
C GLY A 283 -8.07 -31.91 -17.71
N PRO A 284 -7.63 -30.69 -18.08
CA PRO A 284 -6.23 -30.44 -18.38
C PRO A 284 -5.36 -30.51 -17.11
N LEU A 285 -4.31 -31.33 -17.17
CA LEU A 285 -3.23 -31.34 -16.18
C LEU A 285 -2.25 -30.19 -16.44
N VAL A 286 -1.90 -29.49 -15.37
CA VAL A 286 -0.92 -28.41 -15.37
C VAL A 286 0.22 -28.71 -14.39
N VAL A 287 1.35 -28.02 -14.59
CA VAL A 287 2.52 -28.08 -13.69
C VAL A 287 2.78 -26.69 -13.12
N PRO A 288 2.15 -26.34 -11.98
CA PRO A 288 2.16 -24.96 -11.47
C PRO A 288 3.33 -24.68 -10.50
N CYS A 289 4.23 -25.64 -10.28
CA CYS A 289 5.35 -25.46 -9.35
C CYS A 289 6.50 -26.42 -9.68
N LYS A 290 7.60 -26.34 -8.91
CA LYS A 290 8.82 -27.14 -9.12
C LYS A 290 8.77 -28.55 -8.51
N CYS A 291 7.60 -29.06 -8.15
CA CYS A 291 7.46 -30.44 -7.66
C CYS A 291 7.99 -31.44 -8.71
N LYS A 292 8.49 -32.59 -8.25
CA LYS A 292 9.10 -33.63 -9.10
C LYS A 292 8.21 -34.88 -9.16
N GLY A 293 8.45 -35.74 -10.15
CA GLY A 293 7.69 -36.97 -10.35
C GLY A 293 6.22 -36.73 -10.66
N SER A 294 5.35 -37.67 -10.26
CA SER A 294 3.89 -37.58 -10.44
C SER A 294 3.24 -36.42 -9.68
N MET A 295 3.83 -35.97 -8.58
CA MET A 295 3.32 -34.88 -7.72
C MET A 295 3.36 -33.49 -8.35
N LYS A 296 3.93 -33.36 -9.55
CA LYS A 296 3.97 -32.09 -10.30
C LYS A 296 2.71 -31.82 -11.11
N TYR A 297 1.94 -32.88 -11.44
CA TYR A 297 0.73 -32.77 -12.25
C TYR A 297 -0.50 -32.55 -11.36
N VAL A 298 -1.35 -31.60 -11.74
CA VAL A 298 -2.61 -31.32 -11.07
C VAL A 298 -3.62 -30.77 -12.07
N HIS A 299 -4.91 -31.13 -11.96
CA HIS A 299 -5.92 -30.48 -12.77
C HIS A 299 -6.06 -29.02 -12.38
N LEU A 300 -6.21 -28.14 -13.38
CA LEU A 300 -6.45 -26.72 -13.14
C LEU A 300 -7.68 -26.47 -12.25
N ALA A 301 -8.75 -27.24 -12.45
CA ALA A 301 -9.96 -27.13 -11.63
C ALA A 301 -9.71 -27.57 -10.18
N CYS A 302 -9.04 -28.72 -9.97
CA CYS A 302 -8.75 -29.22 -8.63
C CYS A 302 -7.89 -28.25 -7.81
N VAL A 303 -6.83 -27.70 -8.41
CA VAL A 303 -5.96 -26.75 -7.69
C VAL A 303 -6.65 -25.42 -7.43
N ARG A 304 -7.51 -24.93 -8.33
CA ARG A 304 -8.34 -23.75 -8.08
C ARG A 304 -9.28 -23.96 -6.91
N THR A 305 -10.02 -25.07 -6.88
CA THR A 305 -10.91 -25.41 -5.75
C THR A 305 -10.13 -25.52 -4.44
N TRP A 306 -8.97 -26.18 -4.47
CA TRP A 306 -8.08 -26.29 -3.31
C TRP A 306 -7.63 -24.93 -2.78
N VAL A 307 -7.17 -24.05 -3.67
CA VAL A 307 -6.72 -22.70 -3.30
C VAL A 307 -7.90 -21.86 -2.80
N GLN A 308 -9.04 -21.87 -3.49
CA GLN A 308 -10.25 -21.12 -3.11
C GLN A 308 -10.72 -21.49 -1.69
N GLY A 309 -10.67 -22.78 -1.32
CA GLY A 309 -10.99 -23.23 0.04
C GLY A 309 -10.11 -22.61 1.12
N ARG A 310 -8.87 -22.21 0.79
CA ARG A 310 -7.94 -21.56 1.72
C ARG A 310 -8.16 -20.05 1.85
N LEU A 311 -8.80 -19.42 0.87
CA LEU A 311 -8.88 -17.97 0.77
C LEU A 311 -9.97 -17.34 1.66
N LYS A 312 -10.90 -18.13 2.20
CA LYS A 312 -12.01 -17.66 3.08
C LYS A 312 -12.70 -16.38 2.55
N ILE A 313 -12.90 -16.28 1.24
CA ILE A 313 -13.49 -15.10 0.58
C ILE A 313 -15.01 -15.17 0.66
N ARG A 314 -15.62 -16.36 0.84
CA ARG A 314 -17.08 -16.52 1.00
C ARG A 314 -17.45 -16.74 2.46
N ASP A 315 -18.60 -16.20 2.87
CA ASP A 315 -19.25 -16.57 4.13
C ASP A 315 -19.96 -17.92 4.01
N ASP A 316 -20.51 -18.41 5.12
CA ASP A 316 -21.20 -19.71 5.20
C ASP A 316 -22.44 -19.76 4.28
N GLU A 317 -23.00 -18.59 3.94
CA GLU A 317 -24.10 -18.45 2.98
C GLU A 317 -23.64 -18.26 1.51
N GLY A 318 -22.34 -18.35 1.24
CA GLY A 318 -21.75 -18.26 -0.09
C GLY A 318 -21.58 -16.83 -0.64
N ARG A 319 -21.85 -15.79 0.17
CA ARG A 319 -21.69 -14.38 -0.21
C ARG A 319 -20.23 -13.97 -0.09
N MET A 320 -19.78 -13.12 -1.02
CA MET A 320 -18.42 -12.56 -1.01
C MET A 320 -18.22 -11.64 0.20
N HIS A 321 -17.17 -11.89 0.97
CA HIS A 321 -16.65 -10.96 1.96
C HIS A 321 -16.20 -9.69 1.27
N ARG A 322 -16.61 -8.55 1.84
CA ARG A 322 -16.21 -7.23 1.34
C ARG A 322 -14.76 -6.92 1.60
N THR A 323 -14.20 -7.52 2.65
CA THR A 323 -12.81 -7.36 3.06
C THR A 323 -12.23 -8.72 3.40
N TYR A 324 -11.04 -9.02 2.89
CA TYR A 324 -10.34 -10.27 3.18
C TYR A 324 -8.83 -10.10 3.05
N PHE A 325 -8.07 -11.03 3.62
CA PHE A 325 -6.62 -11.07 3.53
C PHE A 325 -6.18 -12.22 2.62
N LEU A 326 -5.61 -11.87 1.47
CA LEU A 326 -5.09 -12.80 0.49
C LEU A 326 -3.63 -13.13 0.83
N GLN A 327 -3.39 -14.29 1.45
CA GLN A 327 -2.03 -14.76 1.72
C GLN A 327 -1.29 -15.16 0.44
N ASN A 328 0.05 -15.11 0.46
CA ASN A 328 0.87 -15.65 -0.62
C ASN A 328 0.49 -17.11 -0.92
N LEU A 329 0.04 -17.34 -2.14
CA LEU A 329 -0.41 -18.64 -2.61
C LEU A 329 0.80 -19.46 -3.04
N THR A 330 1.31 -20.25 -2.12
CA THR A 330 2.45 -21.15 -2.33
C THR A 330 2.00 -22.60 -2.38
N CYS A 331 2.75 -23.41 -3.12
CA CYS A 331 2.56 -24.85 -3.17
C CYS A 331 2.86 -25.49 -1.81
N GLU A 332 1.92 -26.26 -1.28
CA GLU A 332 2.02 -26.93 0.03
C GLU A 332 3.17 -27.96 0.12
N LEU A 333 3.61 -28.49 -1.02
CA LEU A 333 4.68 -29.47 -1.09
C LEU A 333 6.09 -28.86 -1.22
N CYS A 334 6.23 -27.73 -1.91
CA CYS A 334 7.55 -27.17 -2.23
C CYS A 334 7.73 -25.69 -1.89
N ASN A 335 6.70 -25.05 -1.32
CA ASN A 335 6.62 -23.65 -0.90
C ASN A 335 6.92 -22.60 -1.99
N VAL A 336 6.98 -23.00 -3.25
CA VAL A 336 7.13 -22.06 -4.37
C VAL A 336 5.80 -21.32 -4.59
N PRO A 337 5.81 -19.99 -4.76
CA PRO A 337 4.62 -19.25 -5.18
C PRO A 337 4.05 -19.83 -6.46
N TYR A 338 2.75 -20.07 -6.48
CA TYR A 338 2.08 -20.47 -7.70
C TYR A 338 2.20 -19.35 -8.75
N PRO A 339 2.25 -19.67 -10.06
CA PRO A 339 2.37 -18.64 -11.08
C PRO A 339 1.02 -17.92 -11.29
N PRO A 340 1.03 -16.67 -11.76
CA PRO A 340 -0.21 -15.95 -12.10
C PRO A 340 -0.92 -16.57 -13.31
N TYR A 341 -0.16 -17.12 -14.27
CA TYR A 341 -0.67 -17.80 -15.46
C TYR A 341 0.03 -19.16 -15.62
N VAL A 342 -0.69 -20.12 -16.18
CA VAL A 342 -0.17 -21.45 -16.50
C VAL A 342 -0.52 -21.82 -17.93
N ASP A 343 0.38 -22.54 -18.59
CA ASP A 343 0.11 -23.08 -19.91
C ASP A 343 -0.88 -24.25 -19.80
N VAL A 344 -2.00 -24.12 -20.50
CA VAL A 344 -3.04 -25.15 -20.63
C VAL A 344 -3.17 -25.44 -22.13
N GLN A 345 -2.61 -26.56 -22.58
CA GLN A 345 -2.70 -26.98 -23.99
C GLN A 345 -2.26 -25.87 -24.97
N SER A 346 -1.13 -25.21 -24.71
CA SER A 346 -0.59 -24.09 -25.51
C SER A 346 -1.37 -22.78 -25.41
N VAL A 347 -2.20 -22.62 -24.38
CA VAL A 347 -2.94 -21.39 -24.06
C VAL A 347 -2.59 -20.93 -22.64
N TRP A 348 -1.99 -19.75 -22.52
CA TRP A 348 -1.75 -19.11 -21.23
C TRP A 348 -3.06 -18.74 -20.55
N THR A 349 -3.38 -19.47 -19.50
CA THR A 349 -4.62 -19.35 -18.75
C THR A 349 -4.31 -18.84 -17.35
N GLU A 350 -5.13 -17.93 -16.83
CA GLU A 350 -5.04 -17.48 -15.44
C GLU A 350 -5.05 -18.69 -14.50
N PHE A 351 -4.07 -18.78 -13.60
CA PHE A 351 -3.96 -19.96 -12.75
C PHE A 351 -5.09 -20.02 -11.72
N LEU A 352 -5.30 -18.93 -10.97
CA LEU A 352 -6.14 -18.94 -9.77
C LEU A 352 -7.60 -18.63 -10.02
N GLY A 353 -7.92 -17.81 -11.03
CA GLY A 353 -9.31 -17.45 -11.36
C GLY A 353 -10.05 -16.84 -10.17
N ILE A 354 -9.37 -16.00 -9.36
CA ILE A 354 -10.00 -15.39 -8.18
C ILE A 354 -10.97 -14.32 -8.68
N GLU A 355 -12.25 -14.42 -8.28
CA GLU A 355 -13.25 -13.41 -8.62
C GLU A 355 -12.87 -12.04 -8.06
N GLU A 356 -12.94 -11.02 -8.91
CA GLU A 356 -12.68 -9.63 -8.49
C GLU A 356 -13.71 -9.16 -7.45
N PRO A 357 -13.29 -8.40 -6.42
CA PRO A 357 -14.21 -7.70 -5.54
C PRO A 357 -15.06 -6.71 -6.32
N SER A 358 -16.25 -6.39 -5.79
CA SER A 358 -17.06 -5.30 -6.37
C SER A 358 -16.30 -3.96 -6.28
N PRO A 359 -16.01 -3.29 -7.40
CA PRO A 359 -15.40 -1.97 -7.37
C PRO A 359 -16.39 -0.91 -6.85
N PRO A 360 -15.91 0.22 -6.31
CA PRO A 360 -14.52 0.55 -6.04
C PRO A 360 -13.89 -0.34 -4.94
N TYR A 361 -12.66 -0.79 -5.15
CA TYR A 361 -11.91 -1.56 -4.15
C TYR A 361 -10.43 -1.16 -4.10
N ALA A 362 -9.82 -1.36 -2.93
CA ALA A 362 -8.41 -1.08 -2.70
C ALA A 362 -7.65 -2.38 -2.35
N VAL A 363 -6.40 -2.45 -2.80
CA VAL A 363 -5.43 -3.51 -2.49
C VAL A 363 -4.31 -2.87 -1.69
N LEU A 364 -4.17 -3.28 -0.43
CA LEU A 364 -3.17 -2.77 0.49
C LEU A 364 -2.23 -3.89 0.92
N GLU A 365 -0.93 -3.63 0.90
CA GLU A 365 0.07 -4.59 1.32
C GLU A 365 0.68 -4.17 2.66
N PRO A 366 0.64 -5.03 3.70
CA PRO A 366 1.36 -4.78 4.93
C PRO A 366 2.86 -4.94 4.71
N GLU A 367 3.62 -3.90 5.04
CA GLU A 367 5.07 -3.97 5.04
C GLU A 367 5.58 -4.55 6.36
N HIS A 368 6.70 -5.27 6.32
CA HIS A 368 7.37 -5.85 7.49
C HIS A 368 6.47 -6.78 8.33
N SER A 369 5.41 -7.33 7.75
CA SER A 369 4.62 -8.37 8.40
C SER A 369 5.31 -9.72 8.32
N ALA A 370 5.19 -10.53 9.38
CA ALA A 370 5.61 -11.94 9.35
C ALA A 370 4.79 -12.78 8.35
N HIS A 371 3.70 -12.23 7.83
CA HIS A 371 2.78 -12.88 6.90
C HIS A 371 2.65 -12.03 5.64
N ALA A 372 3.33 -12.47 4.58
CA ALA A 372 3.18 -11.87 3.25
C ALA A 372 1.77 -12.13 2.70
N GLY A 373 1.15 -11.08 2.18
CA GLY A 373 -0.20 -11.13 1.63
C GLY A 373 -0.76 -9.74 1.36
N LEU A 374 -2.01 -9.68 0.89
CA LEU A 374 -2.67 -8.45 0.49
C LEU A 374 -4.02 -8.31 1.19
N HIS A 375 -4.26 -7.16 1.80
CA HIS A 375 -5.60 -6.77 2.23
C HIS A 375 -6.40 -6.27 1.02
N ILE A 376 -7.53 -6.91 0.77
CA ILE A 376 -8.48 -6.50 -0.26
C ILE A 376 -9.68 -5.89 0.44
N ALA A 377 -10.10 -4.70 0.02
CA ALA A 377 -11.22 -3.98 0.64
C ALA A 377 -12.12 -3.31 -0.40
N SER A 378 -13.34 -3.83 -0.53
CA SER A 378 -14.40 -3.24 -1.35
C SER A 378 -15.13 -2.12 -0.61
N LEU A 379 -15.11 -0.93 -1.22
CA LEU A 379 -15.73 0.30 -0.78
C LEU A 379 -17.04 0.61 -1.54
N SER A 380 -17.60 -0.39 -2.24
CA SER A 380 -18.76 -0.21 -3.12
C SER A 380 -20.03 0.23 -2.41
N THR A 381 -20.22 -0.19 -1.15
CA THR A 381 -21.45 0.06 -0.40
C THR A 381 -21.22 0.90 0.86
N THR A 382 -20.19 0.59 1.66
CA THR A 382 -19.89 1.34 2.89
C THR A 382 -18.39 1.58 3.06
N PRO A 383 -18.00 2.56 3.90
CA PRO A 383 -16.62 2.68 4.35
C PRO A 383 -16.09 1.41 5.02
N VAL A 384 -14.77 1.23 4.97
CA VAL A 384 -14.03 0.15 5.62
C VAL A 384 -13.16 0.73 6.73
N ASN A 385 -13.29 0.17 7.92
CA ASN A 385 -12.46 0.55 9.07
C ASN A 385 -11.15 -0.24 9.06
N ILE A 386 -10.07 0.46 9.38
CA ILE A 386 -8.73 -0.08 9.57
C ILE A 386 -8.37 0.07 11.05
N GLY A 387 -7.98 -1.02 11.70
CA GLY A 387 -7.67 -1.00 13.12
C GLY A 387 -7.24 -2.36 13.64
N ARG A 388 -6.99 -2.46 14.94
CA ARG A 388 -6.65 -3.75 15.57
C ARG A 388 -7.82 -4.53 16.14
N SER A 389 -9.03 -3.95 16.17
CA SER A 389 -10.21 -4.69 16.63
C SER A 389 -10.56 -5.78 15.62
N GLY A 390 -11.05 -6.93 16.10
CA GLY A 390 -11.59 -7.99 15.24
C GLY A 390 -12.76 -7.54 14.36
N ASP A 391 -13.46 -6.47 14.78
CA ASP A 391 -14.59 -5.88 14.03
C ASP A 391 -14.15 -4.90 12.93
N SER A 392 -12.83 -4.70 12.75
CA SER A 392 -12.31 -3.86 11.67
C SER A 392 -12.34 -4.64 10.36
N GLY A 393 -12.64 -3.99 9.23
CA GLY A 393 -12.58 -4.65 7.92
C GLY A 393 -11.15 -4.99 7.51
N ILE A 394 -10.19 -4.15 7.88
CA ILE A 394 -8.75 -4.45 7.80
C ILE A 394 -8.19 -4.50 9.21
N ILE A 395 -7.70 -5.68 9.60
CA ILE A 395 -7.19 -5.96 10.94
C ILE A 395 -5.67 -5.92 10.94
N LEU A 396 -5.10 -5.00 11.71
CA LEU A 396 -3.67 -4.89 11.95
C LEU A 396 -3.38 -5.30 13.39
N GLN A 397 -2.59 -6.36 13.59
CA GLN A 397 -2.41 -6.98 14.91
C GLN A 397 -1.49 -6.19 15.86
N ASP A 398 -0.78 -5.17 15.38
CA ASP A 398 0.17 -4.43 16.20
C ASP A 398 -0.52 -3.62 17.32
N ILE A 399 0.04 -3.69 18.53
CA ILE A 399 -0.51 -3.06 19.74
C ILE A 399 -0.55 -1.53 19.68
N SER A 400 0.28 -0.91 18.84
CA SER A 400 0.27 0.53 18.63
C SER A 400 -0.90 0.98 17.75
N VAL A 401 -1.51 0.09 16.97
CA VAL A 401 -2.68 0.43 16.17
C VAL A 401 -3.89 0.61 17.10
N SER A 402 -4.70 1.67 16.90
CA SER A 402 -5.94 1.85 17.66
C SER A 402 -6.99 0.82 17.26
N ARG A 403 -7.95 0.51 18.16
CA ARG A 403 -9.01 -0.47 17.87
C ARG A 403 -9.74 -0.15 16.58
N VAL A 404 -10.08 1.13 16.40
CA VAL A 404 -10.50 1.74 15.13
C VAL A 404 -9.55 2.90 14.89
N HIS A 405 -8.58 2.73 13.99
CA HIS A 405 -7.49 3.69 13.78
C HIS A 405 -7.84 4.69 12.69
N ALA A 406 -8.28 4.18 11.54
CA ALA A 406 -8.63 4.98 10.38
C ALA A 406 -9.85 4.39 9.68
N THR A 407 -10.47 5.17 8.81
CA THR A 407 -11.56 4.73 7.96
C THR A 407 -11.23 5.11 6.52
N MET A 408 -11.35 4.13 5.62
CA MET A 408 -11.21 4.32 4.19
C MET A 408 -12.61 4.32 3.55
N HIS A 409 -12.85 5.25 2.64
CA HIS A 409 -14.10 5.34 1.89
C HIS A 409 -13.83 5.83 0.47
N TYR A 410 -14.82 5.67 -0.41
CA TYR A 410 -14.74 6.19 -1.78
C TYR A 410 -15.76 7.32 -1.95
N CYS A 411 -15.29 8.52 -2.25
CA CYS A 411 -16.15 9.68 -2.46
C CYS A 411 -15.60 10.53 -3.62
N GLU A 412 -16.49 11.12 -4.42
CA GLU A 412 -16.12 12.04 -5.51
C GLU A 412 -15.10 11.49 -6.53
N GLY A 413 -15.00 10.17 -6.69
CA GLY A 413 -14.04 9.53 -7.61
C GLY A 413 -12.69 9.17 -6.98
N GLU A 414 -12.52 9.46 -5.70
CA GLU A 414 -11.27 9.30 -4.97
C GLU A 414 -11.40 8.28 -3.82
N PHE A 415 -10.31 7.55 -3.59
CA PHE A 415 -10.15 6.73 -2.40
C PHE A 415 -9.62 7.61 -1.30
N VAL A 416 -10.34 7.72 -0.20
CA VAL A 416 -10.04 8.68 0.84
C VAL A 416 -9.83 7.97 2.16
N ILE A 417 -8.74 8.31 2.86
CA ILE A 417 -8.47 7.86 4.22
C ILE A 417 -8.63 9.00 5.22
N GLU A 418 -9.25 8.65 6.36
CA GLU A 418 -9.44 9.54 7.50
C GLU A 418 -8.95 8.89 8.78
N ASP A 419 -8.26 9.66 9.61
CA ASP A 419 -7.94 9.25 10.97
C ASP A 419 -9.18 9.29 11.90
N ARG A 420 -9.31 8.29 12.77
CA ARG A 420 -10.42 8.15 13.72
C ARG A 420 -10.05 8.56 15.14
N ASN A 421 -9.31 9.65 15.29
CA ASN A 421 -8.70 10.12 16.55
C ASN A 421 -7.83 9.03 17.19
N SER A 422 -7.00 8.41 16.36
CA SER A 422 -6.07 7.38 16.82
C SER A 422 -5.05 7.96 17.79
N LYS A 423 -4.49 7.10 18.66
CA LYS A 423 -3.51 7.52 19.68
C LYS A 423 -2.24 8.12 19.07
N PHE A 424 -1.67 7.42 18.07
CA PHE A 424 -0.37 7.78 17.47
C PHE A 424 -0.50 8.46 16.11
N GLY A 425 -1.73 8.68 15.63
CA GLY A 425 -1.98 9.30 14.34
C GLY A 425 -1.84 8.36 13.14
N THR A 426 -2.59 8.70 12.10
CA THR A 426 -2.39 8.21 10.74
C THR A 426 -1.45 9.17 10.02
N ILE A 427 -0.37 8.62 9.45
CA ILE A 427 0.71 9.39 8.83
C ILE A 427 0.99 8.80 7.45
N LEU A 428 1.23 9.65 6.44
CA LEU A 428 1.46 9.26 5.06
C LEU A 428 2.89 9.60 4.67
N HIS A 429 3.62 8.65 4.11
CA HIS A 429 4.95 8.93 3.57
C HIS A 429 4.83 9.79 2.31
N ILE A 430 5.51 10.94 2.29
CA ILE A 430 5.51 11.86 1.14
C ILE A 430 6.88 11.94 0.44
N GLY A 431 7.86 11.14 0.88
CA GLY A 431 9.21 11.13 0.32
C GLY A 431 10.03 12.37 0.66
N SER A 432 11.20 12.49 0.02
CA SER A 432 12.11 13.63 0.17
C SER A 432 11.69 14.84 -0.67
N ASP A 433 10.90 14.63 -1.73
CA ASP A 433 10.40 15.68 -2.60
C ASP A 433 8.88 15.79 -2.53
N PHE A 434 8.39 16.96 -2.12
CA PHE A 434 6.96 17.22 -2.01
C PHE A 434 6.64 18.67 -2.35
N ARG A 435 5.42 18.90 -2.83
CA ARG A 435 4.86 20.23 -3.09
C ARG A 435 3.39 20.25 -2.72
N ILE A 436 3.04 20.98 -1.67
CA ILE A 436 1.72 20.99 -1.05
C ILE A 436 1.13 22.41 -1.11
N PRO A 437 -0.06 22.61 -1.68
CA PRO A 437 -0.71 23.91 -1.66
C PRO A 437 -1.03 24.35 -0.23
N VAL A 438 -0.72 25.60 0.10
CA VAL A 438 -1.05 26.22 1.39
C VAL A 438 -2.38 26.96 1.26
N GLU A 439 -3.42 26.41 1.89
CA GLU A 439 -4.77 26.95 1.83
C GLU A 439 -5.20 27.60 3.16
N ARG A 440 -6.07 28.62 3.08
CA ARG A 440 -6.53 29.37 4.25
C ARG A 440 -7.41 28.51 5.15
N GLY A 441 -7.07 28.44 6.42
CA GLY A 441 -7.81 27.63 7.41
C GLY A 441 -7.51 26.13 7.33
N GLU A 442 -6.49 25.74 6.56
CA GLU A 442 -5.99 24.37 6.48
C GLU A 442 -4.57 24.25 7.03
N PRO A 443 -4.45 23.72 8.25
CA PRO A 443 -3.16 23.33 8.76
C PRO A 443 -2.56 22.16 7.97
N ILE A 444 -1.28 22.25 7.72
CA ILE A 444 -0.43 21.22 7.14
C ILE A 444 0.55 20.79 8.23
N ALA A 445 0.46 19.55 8.74
CA ALA A 445 1.50 18.98 9.61
C ALA A 445 2.38 18.02 8.82
N ILE A 446 3.68 18.27 8.86
CA ILE A 446 4.71 17.39 8.31
C ILE A 446 5.59 16.93 9.47
N LYS A 447 5.70 15.63 9.65
CA LYS A 447 6.69 15.00 10.52
C LYS A 447 8.02 14.96 9.78
N ILE A 448 9.07 15.48 10.41
CA ILE A 448 10.44 15.53 9.91
C ILE A 448 11.33 14.92 11.01
N GLY A 449 11.87 13.73 10.78
CA GLY A 449 12.52 12.97 11.85
C GLY A 449 11.54 12.69 12.98
N THR A 450 11.81 13.17 14.19
CA THR A 450 10.91 13.10 15.35
C THR A 450 9.97 14.27 15.47
N ASP A 451 10.32 15.41 14.88
CA ASP A 451 9.64 16.68 15.08
C ASP A 451 8.46 16.84 14.12
N VAL A 452 7.52 17.71 14.46
CA VAL A 452 6.35 18.00 13.63
C VAL A 452 6.27 19.48 13.34
N LEU A 453 6.43 19.85 12.07
CA LEU A 453 6.22 21.21 11.56
C LEU A 453 4.77 21.37 11.12
N CYS A 454 4.07 22.35 11.69
CA CYS A 454 2.71 22.72 11.33
C CYS A 454 2.68 24.10 10.64
N ILE A 455 2.12 24.15 9.44
CA ILE A 455 1.97 25.36 8.63
C ILE A 455 0.48 25.66 8.48
N GLU A 456 0.04 26.86 8.87
CA GLU A 456 -1.36 27.29 8.78
C GLU A 456 -1.44 28.68 8.14
N ALA A 457 -2.13 28.82 7.02
CA ALA A 457 -2.51 30.14 6.53
C ALA A 457 -3.76 30.62 7.26
N LYS A 458 -3.70 31.83 7.84
CA LYS A 458 -4.83 32.36 8.59
C LYS A 458 -6.07 32.53 7.71
N PRO A 459 -7.26 32.15 8.22
CA PRO A 459 -8.51 32.43 7.54
C PRO A 459 -8.68 33.95 7.36
N GLU A 460 -9.36 34.37 6.30
CA GLU A 460 -9.74 35.78 6.17
C GLU A 460 -10.57 36.18 7.40
N ARG A 461 -10.28 37.36 7.98
CA ARG A 461 -11.11 37.90 9.06
C ARG A 461 -12.52 38.10 8.51
N MET A 462 -13.45 37.22 8.90
CA MET A 462 -14.87 37.42 8.66
C MET A 462 -15.29 38.73 9.35
N SER A 463 -15.79 39.69 8.58
CA SER A 463 -16.43 40.87 9.17
C SER A 463 -17.61 40.40 10.03
N LEU A 464 -17.88 41.09 11.14
CA LEU A 464 -18.99 40.77 12.07
C LEU A 464 -20.37 40.64 11.39
N ARG A 465 -20.51 41.06 10.11
CA ARG A 465 -21.74 40.95 9.32
C ARG A 465 -22.02 39.57 8.71
N SER A 466 -21.07 38.64 8.62
CA SER A 466 -21.31 37.30 8.02
C SER A 466 -21.64 36.20 9.03
N LEU A 467 -21.78 36.54 10.32
CA LEU A 467 -22.05 35.59 11.41
C LEU A 467 -23.51 35.09 11.48
N CYS A 468 -24.41 35.60 10.66
CA CYS A 468 -25.85 35.35 10.80
C CYS A 468 -26.41 34.16 10.00
N CYS A 469 -25.61 33.41 9.22
CA CYS A 469 -26.18 32.39 8.31
C CYS A 469 -25.43 31.05 8.21
N PHE A 470 -24.50 30.70 9.12
CA PHE A 470 -23.82 29.39 9.00
C PHE A 470 -24.58 28.29 9.74
N GLY A 471 -25.40 27.55 8.97
CA GLY A 471 -25.84 26.20 9.32
C GLY A 471 -24.61 25.31 9.50
N TYR A 472 -24.33 24.93 10.75
CA TYR A 472 -23.23 24.07 11.12
C TYR A 472 -23.57 22.62 10.77
N ASN A 473 -22.89 22.02 9.78
CA ASN A 473 -22.97 20.59 9.51
C ASN A 473 -21.73 19.88 10.08
N PRO A 474 -21.85 19.16 11.21
CA PRO A 474 -20.73 18.49 11.88
C PRO A 474 -20.14 17.30 11.09
N ASN A 475 -20.75 16.87 9.99
CA ASN A 475 -20.35 15.70 9.22
C ASN A 475 -19.64 16.03 7.90
N THR A 476 -19.13 17.25 7.75
CA THR A 476 -18.40 17.63 6.53
C THR A 476 -16.96 17.15 6.60
N VAL A 477 -16.63 16.17 5.75
CA VAL A 477 -15.26 15.68 5.50
C VAL A 477 -14.60 16.58 4.47
N ARG A 478 -13.28 16.81 4.58
CA ARG A 478 -12.52 17.51 3.56
C ARG A 478 -11.38 16.66 3.05
N VAL A 479 -11.38 16.42 1.74
CA VAL A 479 -10.34 15.67 1.04
C VAL A 479 -9.19 16.59 0.65
N VAL A 480 -7.96 16.21 1.01
CA VAL A 480 -6.72 16.84 0.55
C VAL A 480 -6.10 15.92 -0.50
N VAL A 481 -5.79 16.46 -1.68
CA VAL A 481 -5.29 15.72 -2.86
C VAL A 481 -3.80 15.92 -3.07
#